data_AF-A0AB36RK93-F1
#
_entry.id   AF-A0AB36RK93-F1
#
_cell.length_a   1.000
_cell.length_b   1.000
_cell.length_c   1.000
_cell.angle_alpha   90.00
_cell.angle_beta   90.00
_cell.angle_gamma   90.00
#
_symmetry.space_group_name_H-M   'P 1'
#
loop_
_entity.id
_entity.type
_entity.pdbx_description
1 polymer ?
#
loop_
_entity_poly.entity_id
_entity_poly.type
_entity_poly.pdbx_seq_one_letter_code
_entity_poly.pdbx_strand_id
1 'polypeptide(L)'
;MKDDVKAQIGRHRRVRGTDFATNDLAAAALPYMSRMRHQVPGIYAVVLGTGDGTHVCSIGLGDALDAARISALNSSMFGTAGAQAAIVDPSRDPDEAKGEGRDAIVSVSLPNDEVIALAKVAHPPVGHLVLAVFARDVQLGMVVHHARTSAQALSEWLDEE
;
A
#
# COMPACT_ATOMS: atom_id res chain seq x y z
N MET A 1 -16.53 31.16 22.77
CA MET A 1 -16.49 31.14 21.28
C MET A 1 -15.07 30.82 20.83
N LYS A 2 -14.55 29.65 21.22
CA LYS A 2 -13.15 29.24 21.03
C LYS A 2 -13.03 27.74 20.66
N ASP A 3 -14.11 27.14 20.19
CA ASP A 3 -14.22 25.68 19.99
C ASP A 3 -14.51 25.25 18.54
N ASP A 4 -14.60 26.17 17.58
CA ASP A 4 -14.93 25.82 16.18
C ASP A 4 -13.72 25.60 15.26
N VAL A 5 -12.50 25.80 15.74
CA VAL A 5 -11.28 25.69 14.89
C VAL A 5 -10.68 24.27 14.90
N LYS A 6 -11.13 23.37 15.78
CA LYS A 6 -10.60 21.99 15.89
C LYS A 6 -11.46 20.91 15.24
N ALA A 7 -12.65 21.25 14.74
CA ALA A 7 -13.59 20.29 14.15
C ALA A 7 -13.46 20.13 12.61
N GLN A 8 -12.45 20.76 11.99
CA GLN A 8 -12.22 20.75 10.54
C GLN A 8 -11.09 19.80 10.11
N ILE A 9 -10.92 18.67 10.80
CA ILE A 9 -10.25 17.51 10.19
C ILE A 9 -11.26 16.99 9.17
N GLY A 10 -11.05 17.39 7.91
CA GLY A 10 -12.06 17.41 6.86
C GLY A 10 -12.79 16.07 6.68
N ARG A 11 -14.12 16.16 6.63
CA ARG A 11 -15.00 15.13 6.04
C ARG A 11 -14.46 14.81 4.64
N HIS A 12 -13.99 13.59 4.45
CA HIS A 12 -13.19 13.18 3.30
C HIS A 12 -14.08 13.05 2.05
N ARG A 13 -13.77 13.82 1.01
CA ARG A 13 -14.39 13.68 -0.31
C ARG A 13 -13.73 12.48 -1.00
N ARG A 14 -14.50 11.49 -1.49
CA ARG A 14 -14.01 10.39 -2.35
C ARG A 14 -12.84 10.85 -3.21
N VAL A 15 -11.65 10.28 -2.98
CA VAL A 15 -10.44 10.61 -3.75
C VAL A 15 -10.61 9.98 -5.14
N ARG A 16 -11.10 10.79 -6.07
CA ARG A 16 -11.34 10.41 -7.49
C ARG A 16 -10.20 10.87 -8.42
N GLY A 17 -9.15 11.48 -7.87
CA GLY A 17 -8.08 12.08 -8.65
C GLY A 17 -7.23 11.04 -9.35
N THR A 18 -7.11 11.15 -10.66
CA THR A 18 -6.10 10.47 -11.49
C THR A 18 -4.84 11.32 -11.67
N ASP A 19 -4.84 12.54 -11.11
CA ASP A 19 -3.76 13.50 -11.21
C ASP A 19 -2.79 13.35 -10.03
N PHE A 20 -1.68 12.64 -10.27
CA PHE A 20 -0.61 12.43 -9.28
C PHE A 20 0.18 13.71 -8.97
N ALA A 21 -0.03 14.81 -9.72
CA ALA A 21 0.63 16.10 -9.49
C ALA A 21 -0.05 16.94 -8.39
N THR A 22 -1.36 16.77 -8.18
CA THR A 22 -2.13 17.36 -7.08
C THR A 22 -2.57 16.23 -6.15
N ASN A 23 -1.60 15.66 -5.43
CA ASN A 23 -1.68 14.30 -4.93
C ASN A 23 -2.56 14.16 -3.67
N ASP A 24 -3.87 14.36 -3.84
CA ASP A 24 -4.87 14.09 -2.83
C ASP A 24 -4.70 12.67 -2.30
N LEU A 25 -4.42 11.70 -3.18
CA LEU A 25 -4.16 10.29 -2.83
C LEU A 25 -2.94 10.12 -1.92
N ALA A 26 -1.84 10.84 -2.15
CA ALA A 26 -0.69 10.82 -1.26
C ALA A 26 -0.96 11.57 0.04
N ALA A 27 -1.59 12.75 -0.01
CA ALA A 27 -1.95 13.49 1.20
C ALA A 27 -2.84 12.64 2.13
N ALA A 28 -3.66 11.82 1.50
CA ALA A 28 -4.58 10.87 2.08
C ALA A 28 -3.85 9.63 2.66
N ALA A 29 -2.92 9.02 1.92
CA ALA A 29 -2.19 7.83 2.34
C ALA A 29 -1.01 8.10 3.31
N LEU A 30 -0.34 9.24 3.21
CA LEU A 30 0.89 9.56 3.97
C LEU A 30 0.71 9.49 5.50
N PRO A 31 -0.36 10.04 6.11
CA PRO A 31 -0.59 9.91 7.55
C PRO A 31 -0.75 8.45 7.98
N TYR A 32 -1.39 7.63 7.13
CA TYR A 32 -1.56 6.21 7.38
C TYR A 32 -0.21 5.47 7.32
N MET A 33 0.56 5.68 6.25
CA MET A 33 1.90 5.11 6.09
C MET A 33 2.82 5.53 7.24
N SER A 34 2.77 6.81 7.64
CA SER A 34 3.56 7.33 8.75
C SER A 34 3.25 6.60 10.05
N ARG A 35 1.97 6.38 10.38
CA ARG A 35 1.59 5.60 11.56
C ARG A 35 2.16 4.18 11.52
N MET A 36 2.03 3.50 10.38
CA MET A 36 2.57 2.14 10.19
C MET A 36 4.08 2.08 10.49
N ARG A 37 4.87 2.98 9.90
CA ARG A 37 6.33 3.03 10.10
C ARG A 37 6.73 3.30 11.55
N HIS A 38 5.96 4.09 12.29
CA HIS A 38 6.29 4.44 13.68
C HIS A 38 5.75 3.44 14.72
N GLN A 39 4.70 2.69 14.39
CA GLN A 39 4.03 1.78 15.33
C GLN A 39 4.50 0.34 15.21
N VAL A 40 5.05 -0.06 14.06
CA VAL A 40 5.53 -1.42 13.83
C VAL A 40 7.06 -1.42 13.87
N PRO A 41 7.67 -2.08 14.86
CA PRO A 41 9.12 -2.22 14.92
C PRO A 41 9.70 -2.80 13.62
N GLY A 42 10.91 -2.36 13.26
CA GLY A 42 11.64 -2.88 12.09
C GLY A 42 11.19 -2.35 10.73
N ILE A 43 9.97 -1.82 10.57
CA ILE A 43 9.57 -1.13 9.33
C ILE A 43 10.38 0.15 9.18
N TYR A 44 11.22 0.23 8.15
CA TYR A 44 12.06 1.39 7.90
C TYR A 44 11.57 2.24 6.73
N ALA A 45 10.89 1.64 5.76
CA ALA A 45 10.31 2.34 4.62
C ALA A 45 8.97 1.75 4.18
N VAL A 46 8.13 2.60 3.60
CA VAL A 46 6.85 2.22 3.01
C VAL A 46 6.68 2.97 1.69
N VAL A 47 6.27 2.27 0.64
CA VAL A 47 6.06 2.84 -0.70
C VAL A 47 4.65 2.49 -1.15
N LEU A 48 3.97 3.48 -1.71
CA LEU A 48 2.69 3.30 -2.37
C LEU A 48 2.87 3.66 -3.86
N GLY A 49 2.54 2.70 -4.72
CA GLY A 49 2.48 2.90 -6.16
C GLY A 49 1.18 2.36 -6.73
N THR A 50 0.90 2.64 -7.98
CA THR A 50 -0.18 2.01 -8.74
C THR A 50 0.22 0.62 -9.22
N GLY A 51 -0.77 -0.22 -9.54
CA GLY A 51 -0.55 -1.54 -10.11
C GLY A 51 0.22 -1.57 -11.44
N ASP A 52 0.29 -0.46 -12.16
CA ASP A 52 1.06 -0.30 -13.41
C ASP A 52 2.47 0.31 -13.20
N GLY A 53 2.86 0.62 -11.95
CA GLY A 53 4.22 1.01 -11.60
C GLY A 53 4.47 2.50 -11.41
N THR A 54 3.43 3.33 -11.42
CA THR A 54 3.54 4.76 -11.11
C THR A 54 3.71 4.97 -9.61
N HIS A 55 4.66 5.81 -9.20
CA HIS A 55 4.85 6.15 -7.79
C HIS A 55 3.82 7.18 -7.33
N VAL A 56 3.19 6.91 -6.18
CA VAL A 56 2.22 7.81 -5.55
C VAL A 56 2.89 8.55 -4.41
N CYS A 57 3.42 7.83 -3.42
CA CYS A 57 4.15 8.41 -2.31
C CYS A 57 5.00 7.38 -1.57
N SER A 58 5.98 7.85 -0.80
CA SER A 58 6.86 7.00 -0.02
C SER A 58 7.35 7.71 1.23
N ILE A 59 7.68 6.93 2.26
CA ILE A 59 8.33 7.38 3.48
C ILE A 59 9.53 6.49 3.79
N GLY A 60 10.58 7.06 4.38
CA GLY A 60 11.77 6.31 4.78
C GLY A 60 12.76 5.98 3.66
N LEU A 61 12.50 6.42 2.43
CA LEU A 61 13.45 6.40 1.32
C LEU A 61 14.18 7.74 1.20
N GLY A 62 15.44 7.71 0.73
CA GLY A 62 16.31 8.88 0.62
C GLY A 62 16.11 9.73 -0.64
N ASP A 63 15.56 9.16 -1.72
CA ASP A 63 15.39 9.82 -3.01
C ASP A 63 14.06 9.43 -3.68
N ALA A 64 13.44 10.40 -4.35
CA ALA A 64 12.19 10.23 -5.09
C ALA A 64 12.39 9.40 -6.37
N LEU A 65 13.55 9.50 -7.03
CA LEU A 65 13.84 8.69 -8.21
C LEU A 65 13.94 7.20 -7.85
N ASP A 66 14.56 6.88 -6.72
CA ASP A 66 14.62 5.51 -6.22
C ASP A 66 13.23 5.00 -5.82
N ALA A 67 12.39 5.84 -5.22
CA ALA A 67 11.00 5.48 -4.93
C ALA A 67 10.20 5.13 -6.20
N ALA A 68 10.38 5.89 -7.28
CA ALA A 68 9.77 5.59 -8.58
C ALA A 68 10.24 4.26 -9.17
N ARG A 69 11.54 3.98 -9.12
CA ARG A 69 12.10 2.69 -9.58
C ARG A 69 11.58 1.52 -8.75
N ILE A 70 11.53 1.69 -7.43
CA ILE A 70 11.00 0.68 -6.50
C ILE A 70 9.52 0.42 -6.78
N SER A 71 8.70 1.46 -7.01
CA SER A 71 7.30 1.30 -7.39
C SER A 71 7.15 0.46 -8.66
N ALA A 72 7.92 0.76 -9.72
CA ALA A 72 7.87 -0.01 -10.96
C ALA A 72 8.25 -1.49 -10.76
N LEU A 73 9.31 -1.76 -9.99
CA LEU A 73 9.74 -3.13 -9.68
C LEU A 73 8.70 -3.89 -8.85
N ASN A 74 8.16 -3.24 -7.82
CA ASN A 74 7.15 -3.84 -6.94
C ASN A 74 5.88 -4.18 -7.70
N SER A 75 5.41 -3.29 -8.57
CA SER A 75 4.21 -3.52 -9.38
C SER A 75 4.43 -4.65 -10.39
N SER A 76 5.60 -4.73 -11.03
CA SER A 76 5.95 -5.84 -11.92
C SER A 76 6.00 -7.19 -11.18
N MET A 77 6.58 -7.20 -9.98
CA MET A 77 6.67 -8.39 -9.14
C MET A 77 5.27 -8.83 -8.68
N PHE A 78 4.46 -7.89 -8.23
CA PHE A 78 3.10 -8.12 -7.79
C PHE A 78 2.22 -8.66 -8.93
N GLY A 79 2.27 -8.03 -10.11
CA GLY A 79 1.54 -8.46 -11.30
C GLY A 79 1.94 -9.88 -11.75
N THR A 80 3.24 -10.19 -11.73
CA THR A 80 3.74 -11.54 -12.05
C THR A 80 3.23 -12.57 -11.05
N ALA A 81 3.33 -12.28 -9.74
CA ALA A 81 2.85 -13.17 -8.70
C ALA A 81 1.33 -13.38 -8.78
N GLY A 82 0.57 -12.33 -9.08
CA GLY A 82 -0.87 -12.40 -9.32
C GLY A 82 -1.23 -13.31 -10.49
N ALA A 83 -0.52 -13.16 -11.62
CA ALA A 83 -0.71 -14.03 -12.79
C ALA A 83 -0.37 -15.50 -12.48
N GLN A 84 0.71 -15.76 -11.73
CA GLN A 84 1.04 -17.12 -11.29
C GLN A 84 -0.01 -17.69 -10.33
N ALA A 85 -0.52 -16.89 -9.40
CA ALA A 85 -1.56 -17.32 -8.49
C ALA A 85 -2.85 -17.72 -9.22
N ALA A 86 -3.24 -16.97 -10.26
CA ALA A 86 -4.40 -17.29 -11.09
C ALA A 86 -4.24 -18.59 -11.90
N ILE A 87 -3.01 -18.97 -12.26
CA ILE A 87 -2.72 -20.25 -12.92
C ILE A 87 -2.83 -21.42 -11.92
N VAL A 88 -2.28 -21.24 -10.72
CA VAL A 88 -2.25 -22.29 -9.68
C VAL A 88 -3.63 -22.56 -9.10
N ASP A 89 -4.44 -21.52 -8.93
CA ASP A 89 -5.82 -21.62 -8.47
C ASP A 89 -6.76 -20.83 -9.41
N PRO A 90 -7.21 -21.45 -10.52
CA PRO A 90 -8.10 -20.82 -11.48
C PRO A 90 -9.50 -20.53 -10.94
N SER A 91 -9.87 -21.18 -9.83
CA SER A 91 -11.19 -21.02 -9.20
C SER A 91 -11.28 -19.77 -8.32
N ARG A 92 -10.12 -19.15 -8.04
CA ARG A 92 -10.03 -17.90 -7.31
C ARG A 92 -10.48 -16.76 -8.23
N ASP A 93 -11.72 -16.33 -8.08
CA ASP A 93 -12.22 -15.15 -8.78
C ASP A 93 -11.43 -13.90 -8.32
N PRO A 94 -10.75 -13.18 -9.23
CA PRO A 94 -10.00 -11.96 -8.90
C PRO A 94 -10.88 -10.82 -8.35
N ASP A 95 -12.19 -10.86 -8.55
CA ASP A 95 -13.18 -9.90 -8.05
C ASP A 95 -13.96 -10.38 -6.81
N GLU A 96 -13.94 -11.68 -6.46
CA GLU A 96 -14.49 -12.19 -5.17
C GLU A 96 -13.59 -11.86 -3.97
N ALA A 97 -12.38 -11.35 -4.20
CA ALA A 97 -11.49 -10.81 -3.18
C ALA A 97 -12.03 -9.52 -2.50
N LYS A 98 -13.25 -9.08 -2.84
CA LYS A 98 -14.01 -8.09 -2.07
C LYS A 98 -14.57 -8.63 -0.75
N GLY A 99 -14.46 -9.94 -0.50
CA GLY A 99 -14.82 -10.59 0.77
C GLY A 99 -13.61 -11.23 1.45
N GLU A 100 -13.33 -10.80 2.68
CA GLU A 100 -12.46 -11.43 3.68
C GLU A 100 -11.14 -12.08 3.19
N GLY A 101 -10.11 -11.24 3.07
CA GLY A 101 -8.77 -11.60 3.58
C GLY A 101 -7.88 -12.49 2.71
N ARG A 102 -8.23 -12.74 1.44
CA ARG A 102 -7.37 -13.49 0.50
C ARG A 102 -6.93 -12.64 -0.68
N ASP A 103 -6.42 -11.43 -0.45
CA ASP A 103 -5.61 -10.77 -1.48
C ASP A 103 -4.19 -11.33 -1.49
N ALA A 104 -3.62 -11.44 -2.70
CA ALA A 104 -2.25 -11.89 -2.88
C ALA A 104 -1.30 -10.98 -2.09
N ILE A 105 -0.50 -11.58 -1.21
CA ILE A 105 0.68 -10.93 -0.64
C ILE A 105 1.87 -11.52 -1.37
N VAL A 106 2.79 -10.66 -1.79
CA VAL A 106 4.12 -11.08 -2.21
C VAL A 106 5.08 -10.74 -1.10
N SER A 107 5.84 -11.71 -0.64
CA SER A 107 6.91 -11.47 0.32
C SER A 107 8.25 -11.89 -0.26
N VAL A 108 9.26 -11.06 -0.07
CA VAL A 108 10.63 -11.33 -0.49
C VAL A 108 11.53 -11.22 0.73
N SER A 109 12.28 -12.28 1.01
CA SER A 109 13.39 -12.22 1.96
C SER A 109 14.64 -11.78 1.23
N LEU A 110 15.31 -10.76 1.76
CA LEU A 110 16.55 -10.20 1.26
C LEU A 110 17.71 -10.57 2.21
N PRO A 111 18.98 -10.39 1.78
CA PRO A 111 20.13 -10.49 2.68
C PRO A 111 20.01 -9.53 3.88
N ASN A 112 20.76 -9.80 4.95
CA ASN A 112 20.80 -8.97 6.17
C ASN A 112 19.46 -8.88 6.94
N ASP A 113 18.69 -9.98 6.95
CA ASP A 113 17.40 -10.07 7.65
C ASP A 113 16.39 -8.98 7.22
N GLU A 114 16.51 -8.54 5.96
CA GLU A 114 15.57 -7.62 5.33
C GLU A 114 14.40 -8.37 4.68
N VAL A 115 13.23 -7.76 4.73
CA VAL A 115 11.99 -8.32 4.22
C VAL A 115 11.21 -7.23 3.49
N ILE A 116 10.71 -7.58 2.31
CA ILE A 116 9.72 -6.80 1.58
C ILE A 116 8.39 -7.55 1.61
N ALA A 117 7.31 -6.86 1.95
CA ALA A 117 5.94 -7.35 1.76
C ALA A 117 5.16 -6.41 0.86
N LEU A 118 4.54 -6.95 -0.18
CA LEU A 118 3.69 -6.24 -1.14
C LEU A 118 2.24 -6.67 -0.94
N ALA A 119 1.34 -5.70 -0.80
CA ALA A 119 -0.08 -5.91 -0.64
C ALA A 119 -0.87 -5.10 -1.67
N LYS A 120 -1.94 -5.70 -2.20
CA LYS A 120 -2.93 -4.99 -3.03
C LYS A 120 -3.78 -4.09 -2.14
N VAL A 121 -4.01 -2.87 -2.59
CA VAL A 121 -5.02 -1.96 -2.05
C VAL A 121 -6.04 -1.75 -3.17
N ALA A 122 -7.31 -2.09 -2.94
CA ALA A 122 -8.32 -1.87 -3.94
C ALA A 122 -8.52 -0.35 -4.12
N HIS A 123 -8.43 0.11 -5.37
CA HIS A 123 -8.68 1.51 -5.68
C HIS A 123 -9.17 1.62 -7.14
N PRO A 124 -10.49 1.46 -7.37
CA PRO A 124 -11.07 1.39 -8.72
C PRO A 124 -10.65 2.50 -9.70
N PRO A 125 -10.48 3.78 -9.28
CA PRO A 125 -10.07 4.86 -10.19
C PRO A 125 -8.76 4.61 -10.95
N VAL A 126 -7.85 3.81 -10.38
CA VAL A 126 -6.55 3.43 -11.00
C VAL A 126 -6.39 1.90 -11.08
N GLY A 127 -7.49 1.16 -10.99
CA GLY A 127 -7.51 -0.29 -10.87
C GLY A 127 -7.15 -0.77 -9.47
N HIS A 128 -5.87 -0.69 -9.10
CA HIS A 128 -5.39 -0.99 -7.75
C HIS A 128 -4.09 -0.26 -7.43
N LEU A 129 -3.79 -0.14 -6.14
CA LEU A 129 -2.49 0.28 -5.65
C LEU A 129 -1.71 -0.91 -5.09
N VAL A 130 -0.41 -0.76 -5.05
CA VAL A 130 0.54 -1.70 -4.47
C VAL A 130 1.21 -1.00 -3.29
N LEU A 131 0.93 -1.49 -2.09
CA LEU A 131 1.58 -1.07 -0.87
C LEU A 131 2.78 -1.98 -0.61
N ALA A 132 3.98 -1.40 -0.62
CA ALA A 132 5.21 -2.09 -0.30
C ALA A 132 5.73 -1.67 1.08
N VAL A 133 5.99 -2.65 1.92
CA VAL A 133 6.52 -2.49 3.27
C VAL A 133 7.93 -3.08 3.31
N PHE A 134 8.89 -2.25 3.73
CA PHE A 134 10.29 -2.64 3.89
C PHE A 134 10.60 -2.70 5.37
N ALA A 135 11.09 -3.86 5.80
CA ALA A 135 11.41 -4.10 7.20
C ALA A 135 12.74 -4.83 7.35
N ARG A 136 13.35 -4.68 8.53
CA ARG A 136 14.58 -5.38 8.92
C ARG A 136 14.49 -5.81 10.39
N ASP A 137 15.28 -6.81 10.76
CA ASP A 137 15.35 -7.32 12.14
C ASP A 137 13.99 -7.80 12.70
N VAL A 138 13.09 -8.26 11.82
CA VAL A 138 11.72 -8.67 12.19
C VAL A 138 11.26 -9.93 11.49
N GLN A 139 10.34 -10.64 12.12
CA GLN A 139 9.75 -11.85 11.56
C GLN A 139 8.84 -11.52 10.37
N LEU A 140 9.06 -12.23 9.25
CA LEU A 140 8.27 -12.10 8.02
C LEU A 140 6.75 -12.15 8.27
N GLY A 141 6.28 -13.06 9.13
CA GLY A 141 4.86 -13.19 9.46
C GLY A 141 4.24 -11.89 10.01
N MET A 142 4.99 -11.14 10.81
CA MET A 142 4.55 -9.84 11.33
C MET A 142 4.47 -8.79 10.23
N VAL A 143 5.46 -8.74 9.34
CA VAL A 143 5.47 -7.80 8.21
C VAL A 143 4.29 -8.05 7.28
N VAL A 144 4.03 -9.33 6.96
CA VAL A 144 2.88 -9.73 6.13
C VAL A 144 1.55 -9.36 6.80
N HIS A 145 1.41 -9.64 8.09
CA HIS A 145 0.21 -9.27 8.85
C HIS A 145 -0.03 -7.76 8.79
N HIS A 146 0.99 -6.95 9.12
CA HIS A 146 0.87 -5.50 9.11
C HIS A 146 0.64 -4.93 7.71
N ALA A 147 1.27 -5.48 6.67
CA ALA A 147 1.04 -5.07 5.29
C ALA A 147 -0.42 -5.33 4.86
N ARG A 148 -0.98 -6.50 5.18
CA ARG A 148 -2.39 -6.83 4.92
C ARG A 148 -3.35 -5.88 5.64
N THR A 149 -3.20 -5.76 6.96
CA THR A 149 -4.07 -4.90 7.77
C THR A 149 -3.98 -3.45 7.31
N SER A 150 -2.77 -3.00 6.95
CA SER A 150 -2.56 -1.65 6.42
C SER A 150 -3.21 -1.43 5.07
N ALA A 151 -3.09 -2.39 4.17
CA ALA A 151 -3.68 -2.31 2.85
C ALA A 151 -5.21 -2.31 2.91
N GLN A 152 -5.80 -3.17 3.75
CA GLN A 152 -7.24 -3.21 3.96
C GLN A 152 -7.76 -1.88 4.53
N ALA A 153 -7.15 -1.40 5.61
CA ALA A 153 -7.58 -0.15 6.24
C ALA A 153 -7.37 1.07 5.32
N LEU A 154 -6.32 1.08 4.49
CA LEU A 154 -6.13 2.12 3.48
C LEU A 154 -7.21 2.03 2.40
N SER A 155 -7.58 0.82 1.97
CA SER A 155 -8.66 0.60 1.01
C SER A 155 -10.00 1.11 1.55
N GLU A 156 -10.37 0.71 2.78
CA GLU A 156 -11.59 1.15 3.46
C GLU A 156 -11.62 2.68 3.56
N TRP A 157 -10.52 3.27 4.00
CA TRP A 157 -10.40 4.71 4.17
C TRP A 157 -10.44 5.50 2.83
N LEU A 158 -9.98 4.91 1.72
CA LEU A 158 -10.11 5.51 0.38
C LEU A 158 -11.53 5.38 -0.21
N ASP A 159 -12.31 4.40 0.26
CA ASP A 159 -13.68 4.13 -0.18
C ASP A 159 -14.74 4.91 0.62
N GLU A 160 -14.43 5.36 1.85
CA GLU A 160 -15.31 6.13 2.74
C GLU A 160 -15.82 7.45 2.10
N GLU A 161 -17.13 7.72 2.26
CA GLU A 161 -17.88 8.89 1.69
C GLU A 161 -17.90 10.14 2.57
#